data_AF-A0A0S1MIP6-F1
#
_entry.id   AF-A0A0S1MIP6-F1
#
_cell.length_a   1.000
_cell.length_b   1.000
_cell.length_c   1.000
_cell.angle_alpha   90.00
_cell.angle_beta   90.00
_cell.angle_gamma   90.00
#
_symmetry.space_group_name_H-M   'P 1'
#
loop_
_entity.id
_entity.type
_entity.pdbx_description
1 polymer ?
#
loop_
_entity_poly.entity_id
_entity_poly.type
_entity_poly.pdbx_seq_one_letter_code
_entity_poly.pdbx_strand_id
1 'polypeptide(L)'
;MVMDGSFARTTVAADAWPQETLLSPYVDLFSYHLYGDGDALIASSYQAQAEKYNKAAVIGEHGFYSSINSWEEFYERFTGAGSLAWSLRPHSPRSGFITHSEGNNIYSYHIPGWSENSNEFDPLEYNIVKLTYNNCYSALGKKLQPYPIPLAPEPFIVSHEDYDGLSFKGSAWARGYEIWASRHEDSEFFQVAEEVHDNVLAGELFMEIDPHHPTHLLQLQKKTLTKNTHKISGKWKDLKWATTTTVRDQHNKTYHAYKNYMDYSGNLSPLDGSKISTNCSGTLRKTKFKKRSQKSREAWFIIRGLSIDGVPGPFSSPISV
;
A
#
# COMPACT_ATOMS: atom_id res chain seq x y z
N MET A 1 7.00 23.73 11.37
CA MET A 1 5.71 23.05 11.16
C MET A 1 5.15 22.63 12.50
N VAL A 2 3.91 23.00 12.82
CA VAL A 2 3.17 22.39 13.92
C VAL A 2 2.32 21.28 13.32
N MET A 3 2.72 20.04 13.62
CA MET A 3 1.92 18.87 13.26
C MET A 3 0.86 18.66 14.33
N ASP A 4 -0.28 18.13 13.89
CA ASP A 4 -1.25 17.54 14.78
C ASP A 4 -1.94 18.55 15.73
N GLY A 5 -2.62 19.55 15.15
CA GLY A 5 -3.70 20.22 15.87
C GLY A 5 -4.81 19.25 16.29
N SER A 6 -4.85 18.01 15.78
CA SER A 6 -5.84 17.00 16.17
C SER A 6 -5.68 16.56 17.63
N PHE A 7 -4.51 16.76 18.26
CA PHE A 7 -4.36 16.68 19.72
C PHE A 7 -5.26 17.68 20.47
N ALA A 8 -5.61 18.82 19.87
CA ALA A 8 -6.58 19.76 20.43
C ALA A 8 -8.00 19.17 20.48
N ARG A 9 -8.24 18.08 19.74
CA ARG A 9 -9.49 17.32 19.70
C ARG A 9 -10.73 18.19 19.54
N THR A 10 -10.66 19.21 18.69
CA THR A 10 -11.70 20.23 18.51
C THR A 10 -12.15 20.37 17.07
N THR A 11 -13.46 20.57 16.86
CA THR A 11 -14.03 21.01 15.57
C THR A 11 -14.02 22.54 15.43
N VAL A 12 -13.56 23.25 16.45
CA VAL A 12 -13.47 24.72 16.49
C VAL A 12 -12.07 25.13 16.03
N ALA A 13 -11.97 25.66 14.81
CA ALA A 13 -10.68 26.04 14.22
C ALA A 13 -9.87 27.03 15.06
N ALA A 14 -10.52 27.93 15.79
CA ALA A 14 -9.85 28.88 16.68
C ALA A 14 -9.02 28.20 17.79
N ASP A 15 -9.39 26.98 18.17
CA ASP A 15 -8.79 26.22 19.27
C ASP A 15 -7.81 25.14 18.77
N ALA A 16 -7.64 24.97 17.45
CA ALA A 16 -6.83 23.89 16.87
C ALA A 16 -5.35 23.99 17.21
N TRP A 17 -4.84 25.21 17.40
CA TRP A 17 -3.43 25.46 17.67
C TRP A 17 -3.26 26.51 18.76
N PRO A 18 -2.30 26.33 19.69
CA PRO A 18 -1.99 27.33 20.69
C PRO A 18 -1.62 28.67 20.04
N GLN A 19 -2.13 29.77 20.59
CA GLN A 19 -1.96 31.10 20.00
C GLN A 19 -0.48 31.50 19.88
N GLU A 20 0.36 31.07 20.82
CA GLU A 20 1.80 31.34 20.82
C GLU A 20 2.48 30.73 19.58
N THR A 21 1.99 29.57 19.12
CA THR A 21 2.51 28.94 17.90
C THR A 21 2.10 29.72 16.67
N LEU A 22 0.83 30.16 16.59
CA LEU A 22 0.31 30.97 15.48
C LEU A 22 1.03 32.32 15.35
N LEU A 23 1.42 32.93 16.47
CA LEU A 23 2.19 34.18 16.50
C LEU A 23 3.69 33.99 16.31
N SER A 24 4.21 32.76 16.39
CA SER A 24 5.65 32.49 16.31
C SER A 24 6.21 32.87 14.94
N PRO A 25 7.31 33.63 14.86
CA PRO A 25 7.98 33.92 13.59
C PRO A 25 8.77 32.70 13.05
N TYR A 26 8.88 31.62 13.82
CA TYR A 26 9.64 30.41 13.45
C TYR A 26 8.76 29.25 12.96
N VAL A 27 7.45 29.48 12.87
CA VAL A 27 6.48 28.47 12.45
C VAL A 27 5.66 29.02 11.30
N ASP A 28 5.82 28.42 10.11
CA ASP A 28 5.14 28.89 8.89
C ASP A 28 4.01 27.97 8.43
N LEU A 29 4.00 26.73 8.90
CA LEU A 29 3.11 25.67 8.42
C LEU A 29 2.36 25.01 9.56
N PHE A 30 1.04 24.96 9.43
CA PHE A 30 0.10 24.39 10.39
C PHE A 30 -0.67 23.25 9.76
N SER A 31 -0.69 22.12 10.47
CA SER A 31 -1.35 20.90 10.01
C SER A 31 -2.49 20.46 10.93
N TYR A 32 -3.54 19.92 10.32
CA TYR A 32 -4.66 19.28 11.01
C TYR A 32 -5.07 17.98 10.28
N HIS A 33 -5.65 17.02 11.01
CA HIS A 33 -6.11 15.74 10.47
C HIS A 33 -7.64 15.68 10.52
N LEU A 34 -8.28 15.29 9.42
CA LEU A 34 -9.72 15.40 9.21
C LEU A 34 -10.32 14.08 8.71
N TYR A 35 -11.12 13.43 9.55
CA TYR A 35 -11.62 12.08 9.28
C TYR A 35 -13.14 12.03 9.32
N GLY A 36 -13.75 11.40 8.32
CA GLY A 36 -15.20 11.20 8.23
C GLY A 36 -15.97 12.37 7.60
N ASP A 37 -17.22 12.10 7.20
CA ASP A 37 -17.99 12.99 6.30
C ASP A 37 -18.18 14.41 6.84
N GLY A 38 -18.32 14.57 8.16
CA GLY A 38 -18.51 15.88 8.78
C GLY A 38 -17.27 16.77 8.68
N ASP A 39 -16.09 16.17 8.63
CA ASP A 39 -14.81 16.89 8.68
C ASP A 39 -14.45 17.52 7.33
N ALA A 40 -14.99 17.00 6.21
CA ALA A 40 -14.86 17.60 4.88
C ALA A 40 -15.37 19.06 4.84
N LEU A 41 -16.39 19.37 5.66
CA LEU A 41 -17.04 20.68 5.70
C LEU A 41 -16.24 21.76 6.44
N ILE A 42 -15.37 21.35 7.36
CA ILE A 42 -14.68 22.27 8.28
C ILE A 42 -13.23 22.56 7.88
N ALA A 43 -12.70 21.89 6.85
CA ALA A 43 -11.33 22.07 6.36
C ALA A 43 -10.98 23.54 6.06
N SER A 44 -11.89 24.27 5.41
CA SER A 44 -11.72 25.70 5.10
C SER A 44 -11.65 26.60 6.34
N SER A 45 -12.28 26.20 7.45
CA SER A 45 -12.20 26.95 8.71
C SER A 45 -10.79 26.87 9.33
N TYR A 46 -10.16 25.70 9.28
CA TYR A 46 -8.76 25.54 9.74
C TYR A 46 -7.78 26.28 8.84
N GLN A 47 -8.03 26.27 7.51
CA GLN A 47 -7.27 27.08 6.57
C GLN A 47 -7.35 28.57 6.93
N ALA A 48 -8.56 29.11 7.05
CA ALA A 48 -8.78 30.52 7.36
C ALA A 48 -8.14 30.94 8.70
N GLN A 49 -8.14 30.04 9.69
CA GLN A 49 -7.48 30.30 10.96
C GLN A 49 -5.96 30.46 10.80
N ALA A 50 -5.28 29.59 10.04
CA ALA A 50 -3.84 29.73 9.81
C ALA A 50 -3.52 31.00 9.01
N GLU A 51 -4.30 31.28 7.96
CA GLU A 51 -4.13 32.44 7.07
C GLU A 51 -4.30 33.77 7.80
N LYS A 52 -5.15 33.84 8.83
CA LYS A 52 -5.29 35.02 9.70
C LYS A 52 -3.96 35.45 10.33
N TYR A 53 -3.03 34.52 10.53
CA TYR A 53 -1.71 34.77 11.09
C TYR A 53 -0.59 34.74 10.04
N ASN A 54 -0.95 34.85 8.76
CA ASN A 54 -0.04 34.77 7.62
C ASN A 54 0.74 33.45 7.60
N LYS A 55 0.06 32.34 7.91
CA LYS A 55 0.63 30.99 7.94
C LYS A 55 0.00 30.11 6.86
N ALA A 56 0.75 29.15 6.35
CA ALA A 56 0.26 28.15 5.42
C ALA A 56 -0.48 27.03 6.17
N ALA A 57 -1.67 26.67 5.69
CA ALA A 57 -2.42 25.50 6.15
C ALA A 57 -2.15 24.29 5.25
N VAL A 58 -1.96 23.13 5.88
CA VAL A 58 -1.92 21.81 5.22
C VAL A 58 -2.89 20.90 5.97
N ILE A 59 -3.61 20.03 5.25
CA ILE A 59 -4.34 18.94 5.89
C ILE A 59 -3.46 17.70 5.86
N GLY A 60 -2.80 17.42 6.98
CA GLY A 60 -1.78 16.38 7.09
C GLY A 60 -2.31 14.97 6.90
N GLU A 61 -3.59 14.74 7.20
CA GLU A 61 -4.30 13.51 6.90
C GLU A 61 -5.76 13.86 6.65
N HIS A 62 -6.37 13.25 5.63
CA HIS A 62 -7.82 13.24 5.51
C HIS A 62 -8.35 11.97 4.85
N GLY A 63 -9.61 11.65 5.10
CA GLY A 63 -10.28 10.53 4.45
C GLY A 63 -11.38 9.92 5.30
N PHE A 64 -11.62 8.63 5.09
CA PHE A 64 -12.70 7.86 5.72
C PHE A 64 -14.10 8.39 5.40
N TYR A 65 -14.24 9.09 4.28
CA TYR A 65 -15.53 9.56 3.81
C TYR A 65 -16.32 8.40 3.20
N SER A 66 -17.62 8.39 3.45
CA SER A 66 -18.53 7.32 3.03
C SER A 66 -18.86 7.36 1.54
N SER A 67 -18.51 8.44 0.84
CA SER A 67 -18.81 8.64 -0.57
C SER A 67 -17.75 9.47 -1.29
N ILE A 68 -17.63 9.29 -2.61
CA ILE A 68 -16.77 10.11 -3.46
C ILE A 68 -17.18 11.58 -3.47
N ASN A 69 -18.48 11.88 -3.38
CA ASN A 69 -18.96 13.26 -3.32
C ASN A 69 -18.37 14.04 -2.13
N SER A 70 -18.17 13.38 -0.99
CA SER A 70 -17.53 14.00 0.18
C SER A 70 -16.04 14.29 -0.04
N TRP A 71 -15.35 13.47 -0.84
CA TRP A 71 -13.97 13.77 -1.27
C TRP A 71 -13.93 14.96 -2.23
N GLU A 72 -14.85 15.04 -3.19
CA GLU A 72 -15.00 16.19 -4.09
C GLU A 72 -15.28 17.47 -3.28
N GLU A 73 -16.21 17.39 -2.33
CA GLU A 73 -16.59 18.49 -1.46
C GLU A 73 -15.41 19.03 -0.63
N PHE A 74 -14.57 18.13 -0.12
CA PHE A 74 -13.33 18.49 0.58
C PHE A 74 -12.38 19.25 -0.34
N TYR A 75 -12.10 18.71 -1.54
CA TYR A 75 -11.17 19.33 -2.49
C TYR A 75 -11.67 20.67 -3.06
N GLU A 76 -12.99 20.87 -3.14
CA GLU A 76 -13.58 22.17 -3.51
C GLU A 76 -13.41 23.23 -2.40
N ARG A 77 -13.46 22.82 -1.13
CA ARG A 77 -13.46 23.74 0.03
C ARG A 77 -12.07 24.10 0.49
N PHE A 78 -11.15 23.15 0.47
CA PHE A 78 -9.80 23.35 0.97
C PHE A 78 -8.87 23.77 -0.16
N THR A 79 -8.39 25.02 -0.11
CA THR A 79 -7.49 25.62 -1.09
C THR A 79 -6.13 25.99 -0.49
N GLY A 80 -5.81 25.42 0.69
CA GLY A 80 -4.54 25.62 1.36
C GLY A 80 -3.36 25.01 0.61
N ALA A 81 -2.20 24.95 1.25
CA ALA A 81 -0.95 24.56 0.61
C ALA A 81 -0.89 23.09 0.17
N GLY A 82 -1.78 22.23 0.69
CA GLY A 82 -1.93 20.85 0.25
C GLY A 82 -2.64 19.97 1.27
N SER A 83 -3.02 18.76 0.84
CA SER A 83 -3.61 17.74 1.69
C SER A 83 -3.04 16.36 1.38
N LEU A 84 -3.12 15.44 2.34
CA LEU A 84 -2.65 14.06 2.20
C LEU A 84 -3.78 13.08 2.52
N ALA A 85 -4.19 12.29 1.54
CA ALA A 85 -5.18 11.22 1.72
C ALA A 85 -4.59 10.08 2.55
N TRP A 86 -5.29 9.66 3.61
CA TRP A 86 -4.87 8.56 4.48
C TRP A 86 -5.56 7.24 4.11
N SER A 87 -4.85 6.14 3.78
CA SER A 87 -3.41 6.02 3.59
C SER A 87 -3.06 5.08 2.44
N LEU A 88 -1.97 5.38 1.74
CA LEU A 88 -1.42 4.53 0.70
C LEU A 88 -0.52 3.44 1.28
N ARG A 89 -0.62 2.21 0.74
CA ARG A 89 0.29 1.11 1.06
C ARG A 89 0.97 0.56 -0.19
N PRO A 90 2.24 0.09 -0.06
CA PRO A 90 2.99 -0.39 -1.20
C PRO A 90 2.61 -1.83 -1.58
N HIS A 91 3.05 -2.23 -2.77
CA HIS A 91 3.19 -3.65 -3.09
C HIS A 91 4.11 -4.34 -2.09
N SER A 92 3.78 -5.57 -1.75
CA SER A 92 4.60 -6.41 -0.88
C SER A 92 5.76 -7.03 -1.68
N PRO A 93 6.97 -7.17 -1.09
CA PRO A 93 8.05 -7.92 -1.71
C PRO A 93 7.71 -9.41 -1.92
N ARG A 94 6.64 -9.89 -1.28
CA ARG A 94 6.15 -11.26 -1.44
C ARG A 94 5.07 -11.40 -2.52
N SER A 95 4.80 -10.36 -3.33
CA SER A 95 3.64 -10.20 -4.22
C SER A 95 2.39 -9.65 -3.56
N GLY A 96 1.45 -9.15 -4.36
CA GLY A 96 0.23 -8.49 -3.90
C GLY A 96 0.51 -7.18 -3.16
N PHE A 97 -0.42 -6.76 -2.31
CA PHE A 97 -0.31 -5.52 -1.54
C PHE A 97 -0.19 -5.73 -0.04
N ILE A 98 0.52 -4.82 0.62
CA ILE A 98 0.37 -4.65 2.07
C ILE A 98 -0.97 -3.96 2.32
N THR A 99 -1.81 -4.54 3.16
CA THR A 99 -3.12 -3.98 3.53
C THR A 99 -3.11 -3.48 4.97
N HIS A 100 -4.00 -2.54 5.26
CA HIS A 100 -4.27 -2.07 6.62
C HIS A 100 -5.76 -1.78 6.74
N SER A 101 -6.36 -2.16 7.88
CA SER A 101 -7.75 -1.85 8.19
C SER A 101 -7.83 -0.90 9.37
N GLU A 102 -8.67 0.12 9.23
CA GLU A 102 -9.06 1.06 10.29
C GLU A 102 -10.38 0.60 10.97
N GLY A 103 -10.85 -0.61 10.63
CA GLY A 103 -12.18 -1.11 10.96
C GLY A 103 -13.26 -0.56 10.04
N ASN A 104 -14.52 -0.96 10.26
CA ASN A 104 -15.71 -0.43 9.55
C ASN A 104 -15.62 -0.47 8.01
N ASN A 105 -14.95 -1.47 7.45
CA ASN A 105 -14.74 -1.62 6.01
C ASN A 105 -13.95 -0.46 5.36
N ILE A 106 -13.13 0.22 6.16
CA ILE A 106 -12.17 1.22 5.70
C ILE A 106 -10.81 0.52 5.63
N TYR A 107 -10.19 0.59 4.45
CA TYR A 107 -8.90 -0.02 4.20
C TYR A 107 -7.94 0.99 3.58
N SER A 108 -6.65 0.69 3.67
CA SER A 108 -5.63 1.42 2.94
C SER A 108 -5.90 1.39 1.43
N TYR A 109 -5.48 2.46 0.76
CA TYR A 109 -5.52 2.59 -0.70
C TYR A 109 -4.25 2.06 -1.36
N HIS A 110 -4.38 1.68 -2.62
CA HIS A 110 -3.27 1.22 -3.45
C HIS A 110 -3.24 1.99 -4.76
N ILE A 111 -2.08 2.13 -5.39
CA ILE A 111 -1.96 2.77 -6.71
C ILE A 111 -1.84 1.68 -7.77
N PRO A 112 -2.70 1.67 -8.81
CA PRO A 112 -3.63 2.73 -9.22
C PRO A 112 -5.01 2.72 -8.56
N GLY A 113 -5.28 1.70 -7.75
CA GLY A 113 -6.57 1.45 -7.11
C GLY A 113 -7.43 0.49 -7.95
N TRP A 114 -8.32 -0.24 -7.29
CA TRP A 114 -9.09 -1.31 -7.89
C TRP A 114 -10.60 -1.05 -7.79
N SER A 115 -11.31 -1.31 -8.89
CA SER A 115 -12.78 -1.22 -8.93
C SER A 115 -13.45 -2.54 -8.55
N GLU A 116 -12.70 -3.64 -8.59
CA GLU A 116 -13.14 -4.95 -8.14
C GLU A 116 -13.03 -5.04 -6.63
N ASN A 117 -14.15 -5.34 -5.95
CA ASN A 117 -14.15 -5.54 -4.51
C ASN A 117 -13.33 -6.78 -4.15
N SER A 118 -12.16 -6.57 -3.57
CA SER A 118 -11.31 -7.61 -2.97
C SER A 118 -11.35 -7.50 -1.45
N ASN A 119 -11.06 -8.61 -0.76
CA ASN A 119 -11.01 -8.61 0.70
C ASN A 119 -9.87 -7.71 1.17
N GLU A 120 -10.17 -6.80 2.10
CA GLU A 120 -9.21 -5.81 2.65
C GLU A 120 -8.74 -4.73 1.67
N PHE A 121 -9.53 -4.49 0.61
CA PHE A 121 -9.38 -3.35 -0.28
C PHE A 121 -10.57 -2.41 -0.09
N ASP A 122 -10.32 -1.10 -0.13
CA ASP A 122 -11.38 -0.12 0.06
C ASP A 122 -12.25 -0.04 -1.22
N PRO A 123 -13.58 -0.21 -1.14
CA PRO A 123 -14.46 -0.21 -2.31
C PRO A 123 -14.42 1.09 -3.13
N LEU A 124 -13.93 2.18 -2.55
CA LEU A 124 -13.84 3.49 -3.17
C LEU A 124 -12.43 3.81 -3.70
N GLU A 125 -11.43 2.96 -3.46
CA GLU A 125 -10.02 3.29 -3.67
C GLU A 125 -9.71 3.79 -5.09
N TYR A 126 -10.27 3.15 -6.13
CA TYR A 126 -10.01 3.53 -7.52
C TYR A 126 -10.45 4.97 -7.79
N ASN A 127 -11.63 5.33 -7.30
CA ASN A 127 -12.17 6.67 -7.46
C ASN A 127 -11.43 7.69 -6.59
N ILE A 128 -11.02 7.31 -5.37
CA ILE A 128 -10.25 8.17 -4.46
C ILE A 128 -8.88 8.50 -5.05
N VAL A 129 -8.13 7.49 -5.52
CA VAL A 129 -6.80 7.67 -6.12
C VAL A 129 -6.90 8.53 -7.38
N LYS A 130 -7.86 8.24 -8.25
CA LYS A 130 -8.12 9.03 -9.46
C LYS A 130 -8.48 10.48 -9.14
N LEU A 131 -9.41 10.70 -8.21
CA LEU A 131 -9.84 12.04 -7.81
C LEU A 131 -8.68 12.84 -7.19
N THR A 132 -7.88 12.19 -6.34
CA THR A 132 -6.70 12.79 -5.72
C THR A 132 -5.68 13.19 -6.78
N TYR A 133 -5.35 12.30 -7.72
CA TYR A 133 -4.44 12.60 -8.83
C TYR A 133 -4.91 13.81 -9.66
N ASN A 134 -6.19 13.85 -10.01
CA ASN A 134 -6.76 14.97 -10.77
C ASN A 134 -6.67 16.29 -9.99
N ASN A 135 -7.00 16.27 -8.70
CA ASN A 135 -6.96 17.46 -7.86
C ASN A 135 -5.53 18.00 -7.66
N CYS A 136 -4.51 17.14 -7.63
CA CYS A 136 -3.11 17.60 -7.60
C CYS A 136 -2.76 18.50 -8.78
N TYR A 137 -3.24 18.20 -10.00
CA TYR A 137 -3.00 19.05 -11.17
C TYR A 137 -3.85 20.31 -11.14
N SER A 138 -5.14 20.19 -10.78
CA SER A 138 -6.06 21.32 -10.65
C SER A 138 -5.55 22.36 -9.65
N ALA A 139 -5.09 21.92 -8.47
CA ALA A 139 -4.53 22.79 -7.43
C ALA A 139 -3.29 23.55 -7.90
N LEU A 140 -2.51 22.99 -8.82
CA LEU A 140 -1.35 23.62 -9.42
C LEU A 140 -1.67 24.49 -10.65
N GLY A 141 -2.94 24.58 -11.06
CA GLY A 141 -3.35 25.21 -12.31
C GLY A 141 -2.74 24.55 -13.55
N LYS A 142 -2.38 23.27 -13.45
CA LYS A 142 -1.73 22.51 -14.53
C LYS A 142 -2.74 21.66 -15.27
N LYS A 143 -2.50 21.46 -16.57
CA LYS A 143 -3.24 20.48 -17.36
C LYS A 143 -2.96 19.07 -16.82
N LEU A 144 -4.03 18.30 -16.64
CA LEU A 144 -3.96 16.88 -16.28
C LEU A 144 -3.00 16.13 -17.23
N GLN A 145 -2.05 15.42 -16.64
CA GLN A 145 -1.13 14.56 -17.40
C GLN A 145 -1.68 13.13 -17.47
N PRO A 146 -1.29 12.34 -18.50
CA PRO A 146 -1.53 10.90 -18.51
C PRO A 146 -1.03 10.22 -17.24
N TYR A 147 -1.55 9.04 -16.93
CA TYR A 147 -1.07 8.30 -15.77
C TYR A 147 0.38 7.83 -15.99
N PRO A 148 1.19 7.74 -14.93
CA PRO A 148 2.55 7.22 -15.06
C PRO A 148 2.56 5.82 -15.68
N ILE A 149 3.53 5.58 -16.55
CA ILE A 149 3.81 4.25 -17.08
C ILE A 149 4.46 3.43 -15.94
N PRO A 150 3.98 2.20 -15.65
CA PRO A 150 4.54 1.36 -14.61
C PRO A 150 6.03 1.09 -14.87
N LEU A 151 6.80 0.96 -13.79
CA LEU A 151 8.14 0.40 -13.86
C LEU A 151 8.07 -1.11 -14.11
N ALA A 152 9.21 -1.70 -14.47
CA ALA A 152 9.31 -3.14 -14.60
C ALA A 152 9.00 -3.81 -13.24
N PRO A 153 8.12 -4.82 -13.20
CA PRO A 153 7.88 -5.59 -11.99
C PRO A 153 9.10 -6.45 -11.63
N GLU A 154 9.15 -6.93 -10.40
CA GLU A 154 10.25 -7.77 -9.89
C GLU A 154 9.75 -9.24 -9.75
N PRO A 155 9.96 -10.10 -10.77
CA PRO A 155 9.49 -11.47 -10.73
C PRO A 155 10.43 -12.38 -9.94
N PHE A 156 9.87 -13.45 -9.37
CA PHE A 156 10.61 -14.50 -8.67
C PHE A 156 9.90 -15.85 -8.79
N ILE A 157 10.68 -16.93 -8.70
CA ILE A 157 10.18 -18.31 -8.68
C ILE A 157 9.86 -18.72 -7.24
N VAL A 158 8.70 -19.37 -7.08
CA VAL A 158 8.26 -19.99 -5.84
C VAL A 158 8.23 -21.50 -6.04
N SER A 159 9.15 -22.22 -5.41
CA SER A 159 9.21 -23.69 -5.51
C SER A 159 8.50 -24.35 -4.32
N HIS A 160 7.59 -25.27 -4.61
CA HIS A 160 7.00 -26.21 -3.65
C HIS A 160 7.52 -27.63 -3.94
N GLU A 161 7.26 -28.60 -3.06
CA GLU A 161 7.73 -29.99 -3.24
C GLU A 161 7.21 -30.64 -4.55
N ASP A 162 6.03 -30.22 -5.03
CA ASP A 162 5.31 -30.84 -6.14
C ASP A 162 5.23 -29.97 -7.41
N TYR A 163 5.43 -28.66 -7.29
CA TYR A 163 5.27 -27.71 -8.39
C TYR A 163 6.16 -26.47 -8.21
N ASP A 164 6.51 -25.84 -9.33
CA ASP A 164 7.10 -24.51 -9.36
C ASP A 164 6.03 -23.50 -9.73
N GLY A 165 6.21 -22.26 -9.29
CA GLY A 165 5.30 -21.17 -9.64
C GLY A 165 6.01 -19.85 -9.86
N LEU A 166 5.32 -18.97 -10.56
CA LEU A 166 5.71 -17.61 -10.86
C LEU A 166 4.94 -16.66 -9.94
N SER A 167 5.67 -15.73 -9.34
CA SER A 167 5.11 -14.61 -8.60
C SER A 167 5.97 -13.36 -8.84
N PHE A 168 5.48 -12.20 -8.45
CA PHE A 168 6.20 -10.95 -8.65
C PHE A 168 5.74 -9.87 -7.67
N LYS A 169 6.65 -8.97 -7.32
CA LYS A 169 6.28 -7.68 -6.73
C LYS A 169 5.84 -6.76 -7.85
N GLY A 170 4.62 -6.24 -7.73
CA GLY A 170 4.04 -5.33 -8.69
C GLY A 170 4.67 -3.94 -8.72
N SER A 171 4.21 -3.13 -9.67
CA SER A 171 4.60 -1.73 -9.84
C SER A 171 3.40 -0.81 -9.66
N ALA A 172 3.61 0.34 -9.02
CA ALA A 172 2.61 1.40 -8.99
C ALA A 172 2.17 1.77 -10.41
N TRP A 173 0.89 2.15 -10.53
CA TRP A 173 0.20 2.52 -11.77
C TRP A 173 -0.05 1.39 -12.78
N ALA A 174 0.34 0.14 -12.45
CA ALA A 174 -0.05 -1.01 -13.25
C ALA A 174 -1.53 -1.34 -13.00
N ARG A 175 -2.36 -1.33 -14.05
CA ARG A 175 -3.74 -1.84 -13.98
C ARG A 175 -3.81 -3.36 -14.06
N GLY A 176 -2.72 -3.98 -14.49
CA GLY A 176 -2.56 -5.41 -14.71
C GLY A 176 -1.23 -5.67 -15.41
N TYR A 177 -0.91 -6.95 -15.60
CA TYR A 177 0.37 -7.39 -16.13
C TYR A 177 0.21 -8.38 -17.27
N GLU A 178 1.18 -8.34 -18.18
CA GLU A 178 1.36 -9.38 -19.18
C GLU A 178 2.54 -10.26 -18.80
N ILE A 179 2.40 -11.55 -19.03
CA ILE A 179 3.46 -12.53 -18.78
C ILE A 179 3.82 -13.19 -20.08
N TRP A 180 5.12 -13.26 -20.30
CA TRP A 180 5.71 -13.80 -21.51
C TRP A 180 6.73 -14.86 -21.14
N ALA A 181 6.80 -15.92 -21.94
CA ALA A 181 7.63 -17.06 -21.66
C ALA A 181 8.40 -17.55 -22.89
N SER A 182 9.56 -18.16 -22.65
CA SER A 182 10.40 -18.74 -23.68
C SER A 182 11.08 -20.02 -23.19
N ARG A 183 11.61 -20.82 -24.13
CA ARG A 183 12.40 -22.03 -23.82
C ARG A 183 13.88 -21.74 -23.61
N HIS A 184 14.37 -20.59 -24.07
CA HIS A 184 15.74 -20.14 -23.90
C HIS A 184 15.76 -18.63 -23.70
N GLU A 185 16.74 -18.11 -22.98
CA GLU A 185 16.87 -16.66 -22.70
C GLU A 185 16.93 -15.84 -23.98
N ASP A 186 17.71 -16.32 -24.96
CA ASP A 186 17.96 -15.64 -26.23
C ASP A 186 16.93 -15.97 -27.33
N SER A 187 15.82 -16.63 -26.98
CA SER A 187 14.77 -16.97 -27.96
C SER A 187 13.55 -16.06 -27.88
N GLU A 188 12.69 -16.16 -28.88
CA GLU A 188 11.44 -15.40 -28.91
C GLU A 188 10.57 -15.73 -27.68
N PHE A 189 10.06 -14.68 -27.04
CA PHE A 189 9.12 -14.80 -25.95
C PHE A 189 7.69 -14.76 -26.49
N PHE A 190 6.86 -15.65 -25.99
CA PHE A 190 5.43 -15.73 -26.33
C PHE A 190 4.61 -15.28 -25.14
N GLN A 191 3.59 -14.46 -25.37
CA GLN A 191 2.66 -14.09 -24.32
C GLN A 191 1.88 -15.32 -23.85
N VAL A 192 1.93 -15.59 -22.55
CA VAL A 192 1.28 -16.73 -21.90
C VAL A 192 0.22 -16.33 -20.88
N ALA A 193 0.18 -15.06 -20.49
CA ALA A 193 -0.93 -14.47 -19.76
C ALA A 193 -1.10 -12.99 -20.13
N GLU A 194 -2.34 -12.52 -20.03
CA GLU A 194 -2.75 -11.14 -20.26
C GLU A 194 -3.60 -10.68 -19.05
N GLU A 195 -3.51 -9.39 -18.72
CA GLU A 195 -4.31 -8.75 -17.67
C GLU A 195 -4.31 -9.50 -16.33
N VAL A 196 -3.14 -9.98 -15.92
CA VAL A 196 -2.96 -10.54 -14.57
C VAL A 196 -3.11 -9.40 -13.56
N HIS A 197 -4.03 -9.52 -12.60
CA HIS A 197 -4.18 -8.55 -11.53
C HIS A 197 -3.43 -9.01 -10.27
N ASP A 198 -2.87 -8.07 -9.51
CA ASP A 198 -2.21 -8.30 -8.22
C ASP A 198 -2.97 -7.66 -7.05
N ASN A 199 -4.29 -7.40 -7.23
CA ASN A 199 -5.23 -6.91 -6.22
C ASN A 199 -5.59 -7.96 -5.15
N VAL A 200 -4.56 -8.60 -4.62
CA VAL A 200 -4.60 -9.68 -3.64
C VAL A 200 -3.72 -9.32 -2.45
N LEU A 201 -3.89 -10.05 -1.35
CA LEU A 201 -3.10 -9.82 -0.15
C LEU A 201 -1.63 -10.20 -0.37
N ALA A 202 -0.78 -9.66 0.50
CA ALA A 202 0.65 -9.94 0.48
C ALA A 202 0.95 -11.45 0.42
N GLY A 203 1.62 -11.90 -0.64
CA GLY A 203 1.98 -13.31 -0.81
C GLY A 203 0.95 -14.18 -1.52
N GLU A 204 -0.20 -13.64 -1.93
CA GLU A 204 -1.27 -14.45 -2.51
C GLU A 204 -1.25 -14.52 -4.05
N LEU A 205 -0.50 -13.66 -4.73
CA LEU A 205 -0.35 -13.76 -6.17
C LEU A 205 0.61 -14.91 -6.49
N PHE A 206 0.08 -15.96 -7.08
CA PHE A 206 0.82 -17.16 -7.42
C PHE A 206 0.22 -17.78 -8.68
N MET A 207 1.09 -18.14 -9.63
CA MET A 207 0.71 -18.83 -10.85
C MET A 207 1.56 -20.09 -10.98
N GLU A 208 0.92 -21.25 -11.01
CA GLU A 208 1.62 -22.50 -11.27
C GLU A 208 2.20 -22.50 -12.69
N ILE A 209 3.45 -22.96 -12.84
CA ILE A 209 4.13 -23.05 -14.12
C ILE A 209 4.55 -24.50 -14.39
N ASP A 210 4.46 -24.91 -15.66
CA ASP A 210 5.05 -26.17 -16.13
C ASP A 210 6.33 -25.86 -16.92
N PRO A 211 7.53 -26.09 -16.34
CA PRO A 211 8.81 -25.85 -17.03
C PRO A 211 8.98 -26.66 -18.31
N HIS A 212 8.22 -27.76 -18.51
CA HIS A 212 8.27 -28.55 -19.74
C HIS A 212 7.48 -27.90 -20.89
N HIS A 213 6.49 -27.08 -20.55
CA HIS A 213 5.61 -26.40 -21.49
C HIS A 213 5.49 -24.90 -21.15
N PRO A 214 6.60 -24.14 -21.12
CA PRO A 214 6.57 -22.78 -20.61
C PRO A 214 5.76 -21.82 -21.46
N THR A 215 5.55 -22.13 -22.73
CA THR A 215 4.75 -21.34 -23.67
C THR A 215 3.26 -21.69 -23.64
N HIS A 216 2.82 -22.57 -22.75
CA HIS A 216 1.39 -22.82 -22.56
C HIS A 216 0.77 -21.66 -21.78
N LEU A 217 -0.50 -21.35 -22.10
CA LEU A 217 -1.26 -20.34 -21.37
C LEU A 217 -1.33 -20.68 -19.88
N LEU A 218 -1.01 -19.72 -19.04
CA LEU A 218 -1.04 -19.89 -17.59
C LEU A 218 -2.49 -19.93 -17.11
N GLN A 219 -2.80 -20.88 -16.22
CA GLN A 219 -4.10 -20.94 -15.58
C GLN A 219 -4.12 -20.02 -14.36
N LEU A 220 -4.78 -18.86 -14.50
CA LEU A 220 -5.00 -17.95 -13.38
C LEU A 220 -6.11 -18.51 -12.49
N GLN A 221 -5.78 -18.86 -11.24
CA GLN A 221 -6.80 -19.18 -10.25
C GLN A 221 -7.52 -17.90 -9.85
N LYS A 222 -8.64 -17.59 -10.52
CA LYS A 222 -9.57 -16.57 -10.04
C LYS A 222 -10.16 -17.08 -8.72
N LYS A 223 -9.66 -16.60 -7.58
CA LYS A 223 -10.39 -16.73 -6.31
C LYS A 223 -11.72 -16.00 -6.50
N THR A 224 -12.82 -16.75 -6.54
CA THR A 224 -14.17 -16.17 -6.52
C THR A 224 -14.34 -15.44 -5.19
N LEU A 225 -14.21 -14.12 -5.21
CA LEU A 225 -14.43 -13.28 -4.04
C LEU A 225 -15.92 -13.35 -3.67
N THR A 226 -16.21 -13.93 -2.50
CA THR A 226 -17.53 -13.86 -1.90
C THR A 226 -17.91 -12.41 -1.71
N LYS A 227 -18.97 -11.96 -2.40
CA LYS A 227 -19.61 -10.67 -2.18
C LYS A 227 -20.12 -10.61 -0.74
N ASN A 228 -19.31 -10.11 0.17
CA ASN A 228 -19.82 -9.66 1.46
C ASN A 228 -20.55 -8.34 1.22
N THR A 229 -21.82 -8.43 0.84
CA THR A 229 -22.74 -7.29 0.82
C THR A 229 -23.07 -6.90 2.25
N HIS A 230 -22.13 -6.29 2.96
CA HIS A 230 -22.44 -5.58 4.19
C HIS A 230 -22.85 -4.16 3.81
N LYS A 231 -24.12 -3.84 4.08
CA LYS A 231 -24.61 -2.46 4.07
C LYS A 231 -23.67 -1.65 4.96
N ILE A 232 -23.04 -0.61 4.41
CA ILE A 232 -22.41 0.45 5.19
C ILE A 232 -23.53 1.12 5.99
N SER A 233 -23.81 0.58 7.16
CA SER A 233 -24.84 1.10 8.06
C SER A 233 -24.18 1.90 9.16
N GLY A 234 -24.40 3.20 9.14
CA GLY A 234 -24.21 4.07 10.28
C GLY A 234 -23.07 5.04 10.06
N LYS A 235 -23.44 6.33 10.07
CA LYS A 235 -22.55 7.50 10.21
C LYS A 235 -21.34 7.13 11.05
N TRP A 236 -20.17 7.05 10.39
CA TRP A 236 -18.91 6.90 11.10
C TRP A 236 -18.82 8.05 12.10
N LYS A 237 -18.50 7.72 13.35
CA LYS A 237 -18.31 8.68 14.43
C LYS A 237 -17.00 8.30 15.08
N ASP A 238 -15.99 9.15 14.93
CA ASP A 238 -14.72 8.94 15.60
C ASP A 238 -14.94 8.92 17.13
N LEU A 239 -14.71 7.76 17.75
CA LEU A 239 -14.85 7.60 19.19
C LEU A 239 -13.70 8.24 19.97
N LYS A 240 -12.63 8.71 19.31
CA LYS A 240 -11.61 9.57 19.96
C LYS A 240 -12.20 10.91 20.43
N TRP A 241 -13.39 11.29 19.95
CA TRP A 241 -14.00 12.62 20.11
C TRP A 241 -15.36 12.58 20.81
N ALA A 242 -15.68 11.50 21.52
CA ALA A 242 -16.89 11.45 22.34
C ALA A 242 -16.73 12.36 23.58
N THR A 243 -17.10 13.64 23.45
CA THR A 243 -17.26 14.55 24.58
C THR A 243 -18.47 14.14 25.43
N THR A 244 -18.21 13.55 26.59
CA THR A 244 -18.99 13.81 27.81
C THR A 244 -18.06 13.78 29.02
N THR A 245 -17.73 14.99 29.46
CA THR A 245 -17.58 15.43 30.85
C THR A 245 -17.78 14.35 31.93
N THR A 246 -16.68 13.86 32.51
CA THR A 246 -16.35 13.97 33.96
C THR A 246 -14.95 13.41 34.24
N VAL A 247 -14.05 14.33 34.59
CA VAL A 247 -13.09 14.29 35.71
C VAL A 247 -12.35 12.96 36.02
N ARG A 248 -11.01 13.04 35.88
CA ARG A 248 -9.93 12.37 36.66
C ARG A 248 -10.14 10.90 37.04
N ASP A 249 -9.38 10.00 36.39
CA ASP A 249 -8.65 8.86 37.01
C ASP A 249 -8.28 7.72 36.05
N GLN A 250 -7.85 8.01 34.81
CA GLN A 250 -7.31 6.96 33.92
C GLN A 250 -5.91 7.23 33.37
N HIS A 251 -5.17 8.20 33.93
CA HIS A 251 -3.83 8.53 33.43
C HIS A 251 -2.71 7.54 33.82
N ASN A 252 -3.00 6.41 34.49
CA ASN A 252 -1.99 5.45 34.94
C ASN A 252 -2.18 4.00 34.46
N LYS A 253 -3.06 3.72 33.48
CA LYS A 253 -3.24 2.32 32.99
C LYS A 253 -2.85 2.07 31.52
N THR A 254 -2.65 3.10 30.71
CA THR A 254 -2.27 2.93 29.30
C THR A 254 -0.76 3.00 29.02
N TYR A 255 0.05 3.34 30.03
CA TYR A 255 1.53 3.37 29.88
C TYR A 255 2.21 1.99 30.01
N HIS A 256 1.48 0.94 30.42
CA HIS A 256 2.04 -0.41 30.57
C HIS A 256 1.80 -1.36 29.39
N ALA A 257 0.95 -0.99 28.42
CA ALA A 257 0.67 -1.84 27.25
C ALA A 257 1.63 -1.62 26.07
N TYR A 258 2.34 -0.49 26.02
CA TYR A 258 3.23 -0.14 24.91
C TYR A 258 4.69 -0.58 25.08
N LYS A 259 5.05 -1.18 26.22
CA LYS A 259 6.44 -1.64 26.46
C LYS A 259 6.72 -3.06 25.95
N ASN A 260 5.71 -3.82 25.54
CA ASN A 260 5.86 -5.23 25.13
C ASN A 260 5.97 -5.45 23.61
N TYR A 261 6.02 -4.40 22.79
CA TYR A 261 6.09 -4.52 21.32
C TYR A 261 7.35 -3.90 20.69
N MET A 262 8.33 -3.47 21.49
CA MET A 262 9.57 -2.83 21.01
C MET A 262 10.87 -3.56 21.44
N ASP A 263 10.80 -4.84 21.80
CA ASP A 263 11.99 -5.64 22.17
C ASP A 263 12.34 -6.71 21.11
N TYR A 264 12.39 -6.29 19.83
CA TYR A 264 13.12 -7.02 18.78
C TYR A 264 14.23 -6.11 18.23
N SER A 265 15.17 -5.72 19.09
CA SER A 265 16.52 -5.32 18.68
C SER A 265 17.43 -6.53 18.72
N GLY A 266 17.33 -7.39 17.70
CA GLY A 266 18.29 -8.46 17.48
C GLY A 266 19.62 -7.86 17.03
N ASN A 267 20.54 -7.70 17.98
CA ASN A 267 21.93 -7.29 17.76
C ASN A 267 22.59 -8.12 16.65
N LEU A 268 22.85 -7.49 15.49
CA LEU A 268 23.87 -7.95 14.56
C LEU A 268 25.22 -7.51 15.11
N SER A 269 26.03 -8.47 15.57
CA SER A 269 27.46 -8.28 15.78
C SER A 269 28.24 -9.26 14.89
N PRO A 270 29.35 -8.83 14.27
CA PRO A 270 30.07 -9.59 13.27
C PRO A 270 30.94 -10.64 13.96
N LEU A 271 30.92 -11.89 13.49
CA LEU A 271 31.86 -12.91 13.94
C LEU A 271 32.82 -13.27 12.82
N ASP A 272 34.02 -12.70 12.97
CA ASP A 272 35.27 -13.04 12.35
C ASP A 272 35.83 -14.38 12.89
N GLY A 273 36.58 -15.06 12.02
CA GLY A 273 37.78 -15.83 12.27
C GLY A 273 37.93 -16.69 13.55
N SER A 274 38.03 -18.00 13.32
CA SER A 274 38.85 -18.96 14.07
C SER A 274 38.38 -19.36 15.48
N LYS A 275 37.94 -20.62 15.60
CA LYS A 275 38.57 -21.60 16.50
C LYS A 275 37.99 -23.00 16.30
N ILE A 276 38.92 -23.92 16.18
CA ILE A 276 38.79 -25.37 16.10
C ILE A 276 38.26 -25.90 17.43
N SER A 277 37.33 -26.86 17.39
CA SER A 277 37.23 -27.91 18.42
C SER A 277 36.64 -29.17 17.82
N THR A 278 37.41 -30.23 17.95
CA THR A 278 37.22 -31.60 17.48
C THR A 278 36.26 -32.42 18.33
N ASN A 279 35.70 -33.44 17.66
CA ASN A 279 35.12 -34.69 18.17
C ASN A 279 33.67 -34.66 18.67
N CYS A 280 32.79 -35.30 17.90
CA CYS A 280 32.16 -36.55 18.33
C CYS A 280 31.64 -37.35 17.12
N SER A 281 32.08 -38.61 17.04
CA SER A 281 31.74 -39.57 16.00
C SER A 281 30.31 -40.08 16.14
N GLY A 282 29.55 -40.05 15.04
CA GLY A 282 28.23 -40.66 14.94
C GLY A 282 27.95 -41.16 13.52
N THR A 283 28.32 -42.40 13.26
CA THR A 283 27.83 -43.37 12.26
C THR A 283 27.15 -42.82 10.99
N LEU A 284 27.93 -42.76 9.90
CA LEU A 284 27.46 -42.57 8.52
C LEU A 284 26.47 -43.66 8.08
N ARG A 285 25.19 -43.31 7.92
CA ARG A 285 24.31 -43.95 6.92
C ARG A 285 24.43 -43.16 5.62
N LYS A 286 25.18 -43.69 4.66
CA LYS A 286 25.21 -43.22 3.27
C LYS A 286 23.86 -43.53 2.61
N THR A 287 22.88 -42.66 2.76
CA THR A 287 21.79 -42.58 1.79
C THR A 287 22.39 -41.99 0.51
N LYS A 288 22.47 -42.81 -0.53
CA LYS A 288 22.85 -42.37 -1.88
C LYS A 288 21.82 -41.32 -2.32
N PHE A 289 22.13 -40.04 -2.13
CA PHE A 289 21.50 -38.99 -2.90
C PHE A 289 21.82 -39.27 -4.36
N LYS A 290 20.83 -39.75 -5.12
CA LYS A 290 20.88 -39.71 -6.57
C LYS A 290 21.05 -38.24 -6.93
N LYS A 291 22.23 -37.86 -7.44
CA LYS A 291 22.40 -36.64 -8.22
C LYS A 291 21.33 -36.68 -9.30
N ARG A 292 20.29 -35.84 -9.14
CA ARG A 292 19.31 -35.57 -10.21
C ARG A 292 20.16 -35.03 -11.36
N SER A 293 20.17 -35.74 -12.48
CA SER A 293 20.95 -35.34 -13.66
C SER A 293 20.48 -33.97 -14.13
N GLN A 294 21.34 -32.96 -14.00
CA GLN A 294 21.21 -31.67 -14.68
C GLN A 294 21.17 -31.92 -16.20
N LYS A 295 19.96 -31.94 -16.76
CA LYS A 295 19.69 -31.74 -18.19
C LYS A 295 18.78 -30.53 -18.26
N SER A 296 19.30 -29.47 -18.88
CA SER A 296 18.72 -28.14 -19.16
C SER A 296 17.21 -28.04 -18.93
N ARG A 297 16.85 -27.60 -17.73
CA ARG A 297 15.52 -27.13 -17.36
C ARG A 297 15.64 -25.63 -17.35
N GLU A 298 15.30 -25.01 -18.47
CA GLU A 298 15.35 -23.57 -18.55
C GLU A 298 14.06 -23.14 -19.24
N ALA A 299 13.04 -22.90 -18.44
CA ALA A 299 11.92 -22.08 -18.87
C ALA A 299 12.24 -20.65 -18.44
N TRP A 300 12.11 -19.70 -19.35
CA TRP A 300 12.40 -18.29 -19.11
C TRP A 300 11.13 -17.46 -19.10
N PHE A 301 11.01 -16.50 -18.19
CA PHE A 301 9.84 -15.64 -18.04
C PHE A 301 10.25 -14.18 -17.93
N ILE A 302 9.48 -13.31 -18.57
CA ILE A 302 9.51 -11.85 -18.41
C ILE A 302 8.11 -11.32 -18.19
N ILE A 303 7.99 -10.24 -17.42
CA ILE A 303 6.71 -9.63 -17.07
C ILE A 303 6.79 -8.13 -17.32
N ARG A 304 5.69 -7.52 -17.78
CA ARG A 304 5.56 -6.04 -17.82
C ARG A 304 4.20 -5.61 -17.30
N GLY A 305 4.16 -4.43 -16.68
CA GLY A 305 2.90 -3.79 -16.27
C GLY A 305 2.26 -3.02 -17.42
N LEU A 306 0.93 -2.97 -17.45
CA LEU A 306 0.15 -2.09 -18.32
C LEU A 306 -0.32 -0.88 -17.52
N SER A 307 -0.10 0.34 -18.03
CA SER A 307 -0.62 1.55 -17.39
C SER A 307 -2.15 1.57 -17.41
N ILE A 308 -2.76 2.47 -16.63
CA ILE A 308 -4.20 2.75 -16.66
C ILE A 308 -4.68 3.10 -18.08
N ASP A 309 -3.85 3.79 -18.86
CA ASP A 309 -4.15 4.18 -20.24
C ASP A 309 -3.86 3.06 -21.27
N GLY A 310 -3.50 1.85 -20.81
CA GLY A 310 -3.17 0.71 -21.65
C GLY A 310 -1.79 0.76 -22.30
N VAL A 311 -0.92 1.68 -21.84
CA VAL A 311 0.45 1.81 -22.36
C VAL A 311 1.35 0.79 -21.65
N PRO A 312 2.05 -0.10 -22.39
CA PRO A 312 2.93 -1.09 -21.78
C PRO A 312 4.18 -0.42 -21.18
N GLY A 313 4.52 -0.82 -19.96
CA GLY A 313 5.81 -0.52 -19.34
C GLY A 313 6.94 -1.41 -19.85
N PRO A 314 8.17 -1.23 -19.34
CA PRO A 314 9.31 -2.07 -19.68
C PRO A 314 9.12 -3.49 -19.13
N PHE A 315 9.72 -4.46 -19.82
CA PHE A 315 9.86 -5.82 -19.32
C PHE A 315 10.81 -5.88 -18.11
N SER A 316 10.53 -6.80 -17.20
CA SER A 316 11.44 -7.22 -16.15
C SER A 316 12.70 -7.86 -16.72
N SER A 317 13.72 -8.01 -15.87
CA SER A 317 14.80 -8.95 -16.16
C SER A 317 14.23 -10.37 -16.36
N PRO A 318 14.76 -11.15 -17.32
CA PRO A 318 14.41 -12.55 -17.46
C PRO A 318 14.73 -13.34 -16.19
N ILE A 319 13.84 -14.25 -15.82
CA ILE A 319 14.07 -15.24 -14.76
C ILE A 319 13.81 -16.65 -15.28
N SER A 320 14.50 -17.62 -14.71
CA SER A 320 14.40 -19.01 -15.13
C SER A 320 14.09 -19.98 -14.00
N VAL A 321 13.52 -21.14 -14.34
CA VAL A 321 13.28 -22.29 -13.46
C VAL A 321 13.89 -23.58 -14.00
#